data_AF-A0A4U5QKE8-F1
#
_entry.id   AF-A0A4U5QKE8-F1
#
_cell.length_a   1.000
_cell.length_b   1.000
_cell.length_c   1.000
_cell.angle_alpha   90.00
_cell.angle_beta   90.00
_cell.angle_gamma   90.00
#
_symmetry.space_group_name_H-M   'P 1'
#
loop_
_entity.id
_entity.type
_entity.pdbx_description
1 polymer ?
#
loop_
_entity_poly.entity_id
_entity_poly.type
_entity_poly.pdbx_seq_one_letter_code
_entity_poly.pdbx_strand_id
1 'polypeptide(L)'
;MLRPSGSCIGAPNTTHKNPECFPEPENFDPSRFEGNGPAPYTFVPFGGGPSMCPGKEYARLEILGFLHNLVKKFRWEKLLS
;
A
#
# COMPACT_ATOMS: atom_id res chain seq x y z
N MET A 1 24.47 -2.37 -13.41
CA MET A 1 23.92 -1.58 -12.31
C MET A 1 23.82 -2.51 -11.10
N LEU A 2 24.79 -2.43 -10.18
CA LEU A 2 24.90 -3.37 -9.06
C LEU A 2 23.80 -3.07 -8.04
N ARG A 3 23.02 -4.10 -7.67
CA ARG A 3 21.95 -4.00 -6.68
C ARG A 3 22.59 -4.03 -5.28
N PRO A 4 22.46 -2.99 -4.45
CA PRO A 4 22.89 -3.06 -3.06
C PRO A 4 22.12 -4.19 -2.36
N SER A 5 22.82 -5.05 -1.61
CA SER A 5 22.20 -6.07 -0.77
C SER A 5 21.17 -5.41 0.16
N GLY A 6 19.89 -5.80 0.03
CA GLY A 6 18.79 -5.26 0.84
C GLY A 6 17.96 -4.14 0.19
N SER A 7 18.28 -3.71 -1.03
CA SER A 7 17.52 -2.65 -1.73
C SER A 7 16.44 -3.25 -2.63
N CYS A 8 15.16 -3.14 -2.24
CA CYS A 8 14.01 -3.48 -3.08
C CYS A 8 13.69 -2.32 -4.05
N ILE A 9 14.54 -2.10 -5.05
CA ILE A 9 14.26 -1.15 -6.13
C ILE A 9 13.52 -1.93 -7.21
N GLY A 10 12.19 -1.91 -7.16
CA GLY A 10 11.31 -2.53 -8.15
C GLY A 10 10.32 -1.52 -8.73
N ALA A 11 9.65 -1.91 -9.81
CA ALA A 11 8.55 -1.11 -10.34
C ALA A 11 7.44 -0.95 -9.27
N PRO A 12 6.63 0.13 -9.31
CA PRO A 12 5.55 0.39 -8.35
C PRO A 12 4.59 -0.79 -8.14
N ASN A 13 4.37 -1.58 -9.20
CA ASN A 13 3.48 -2.73 -9.23
C ASN A 13 4.10 -4.02 -8.68
N THR A 14 5.39 -4.05 -8.33
CA THR A 14 6.08 -5.28 -7.87
C THR A 14 6.76 -5.14 -6.51
N THR A 15 7.05 -3.92 -6.06
CA THR A 15 7.77 -3.67 -4.80
C THR A 15 7.04 -4.17 -3.56
N HIS A 16 5.74 -3.94 -3.49
CA HIS A 16 4.89 -4.39 -2.37
C HIS A 16 4.62 -5.90 -2.36
N LYS A 17 5.02 -6.62 -3.41
CA LYS A 17 4.95 -8.09 -3.51
C LYS A 17 6.28 -8.77 -3.24
N ASN A 18 7.36 -8.00 -3.02
CA ASN A 18 8.67 -8.59 -2.76
C ASN A 18 8.73 -9.14 -1.32
N PRO A 19 8.89 -10.45 -1.11
CA PRO A 19 8.97 -11.05 0.23
C PRO A 19 10.18 -10.57 1.06
N GLU A 20 11.24 -10.06 0.42
CA GLU A 20 12.37 -9.45 1.13
C GLU A 20 11.99 -8.13 1.81
N CYS A 21 10.94 -7.45 1.32
CA CYS A 21 10.44 -6.20 1.87
C CYS A 21 9.12 -6.35 2.63
N PHE A 22 8.29 -7.32 2.23
CA PHE A 22 6.99 -7.61 2.84
C PHE A 22 6.88 -9.13 3.04
N PRO A 23 7.31 -9.67 4.20
CA PRO A 23 7.18 -11.10 4.49
C PRO A 23 5.72 -11.54 4.38
N GLU A 24 5.39 -12.67 3.77
CA GLU A 24 3.99 -13.05 3.48
C GLU A 24 3.21 -11.96 2.71
N PRO A 25 3.66 -11.54 1.52
CA PRO A 25 3.13 -10.36 0.81
C PRO A 25 1.68 -10.53 0.32
N GLU A 26 1.21 -11.77 0.17
CA GLU A 26 -0.17 -12.08 -0.22
C GLU A 26 -1.13 -12.08 0.97
N ASN A 27 -0.62 -12.03 2.21
CA ASN A 27 -1.45 -11.92 3.40
C ASN A 27 -1.84 -10.45 3.66
N PHE A 28 -3.14 -10.19 3.77
CA PHE A 28 -3.65 -8.87 4.12
C PHE A 28 -3.43 -8.59 5.61
N ASP A 29 -2.33 -7.92 5.92
CA ASP A 29 -1.95 -7.54 7.28
C ASP A 29 -1.70 -6.02 7.37
N PRO A 30 -2.70 -5.25 7.86
CA PRO A 30 -2.60 -3.81 8.04
C PRO A 30 -1.53 -3.36 9.05
N SER A 31 -1.15 -4.21 10.01
CA SER A 31 -0.24 -3.83 11.11
C SER A 31 1.16 -3.46 10.61
N ARG A 32 1.54 -3.93 9.42
CA ARG A 32 2.81 -3.59 8.73
C ARG A 32 2.99 -2.10 8.44
N PHE A 33 1.90 -1.34 8.46
CA PHE A 33 1.90 0.10 8.20
C PHE A 33 1.81 0.95 9.47
N GLU A 34 1.82 0.32 10.66
CA GLU A 34 1.86 1.02 11.94
C GLU A 34 3.27 1.54 12.28
N GLY A 35 3.36 2.46 13.24
CA GLY A 35 4.63 3.05 13.67
C GLY A 35 5.33 3.84 12.55
N ASN A 36 6.59 3.50 12.27
CA ASN A 36 7.38 4.15 11.21
C ASN A 36 7.00 3.67 9.80
N GLY A 37 6.15 2.64 9.68
CA GLY A 37 5.76 2.04 8.41
C GLY A 37 6.90 1.34 7.66
N PRO A 38 6.67 0.97 6.38
CA PRO A 38 7.67 0.32 5.56
C PRO A 38 8.87 1.21 5.29
N ALA A 39 10.04 0.59 5.08
CA ALA A 39 11.24 1.32 4.71
C ALA A 39 11.02 2.22 3.46
N PRO A 40 11.72 3.36 3.34
CA PRO A 40 11.55 4.24 2.20
C PRO A 40 11.70 3.52 0.86
N TYR A 41 10.84 3.86 -0.11
CA TYR A 41 10.81 3.29 -1.46
C TYR A 41 10.44 1.80 -1.57
N THR A 42 10.04 1.13 -0.49
CA THR A 42 9.56 -0.27 -0.56
C THR A 42 8.05 -0.34 -0.77
N PHE A 43 7.28 0.65 -0.33
CA PHE A 43 5.85 0.78 -0.63
C PHE A 43 5.58 2.06 -1.42
N VAL A 44 5.50 1.94 -2.75
CA VAL A 44 5.36 3.09 -3.66
C VAL A 44 4.23 2.89 -4.69
N PRO A 45 2.98 2.64 -4.26
CA PRO A 45 1.86 2.40 -5.18
C PRO A 45 1.54 3.58 -6.11
N PHE A 46 1.99 4.79 -5.74
CA PHE A 46 1.85 6.03 -6.52
C PHE A 46 3.21 6.53 -7.05
N GLY A 47 4.24 5.69 -7.08
CA GLY A 47 5.62 6.09 -7.35
C GLY A 47 6.28 6.81 -6.17
N GLY A 48 7.49 7.32 -6.38
CA GLY A 48 8.28 8.00 -5.35
C GLY A 48 9.23 9.04 -5.94
N GLY A 49 9.72 9.97 -5.12
CA GLY A 49 10.60 11.05 -5.55
C GLY A 49 9.89 12.12 -6.40
N PRO A 50 10.62 12.88 -7.23
CA PRO A 50 10.07 14.00 -8.02
C PRO A 50 9.00 13.60 -9.04
N SER A 51 8.97 12.34 -9.46
CA SER A 51 8.00 11.77 -10.42
C SER A 51 6.83 11.05 -9.73
N MET A 52 6.61 11.28 -8.43
CA MET A 52 5.45 10.75 -7.72
C MET A 52 4.14 11.25 -8.33
N CYS A 53 3.13 10.39 -8.39
CA CYS A 53 1.81 10.74 -8.89
C CYS A 53 1.23 11.91 -8.07
N PRO A 54 0.81 13.02 -8.72
CA PRO A 54 0.23 14.17 -8.03
C PRO A 54 -1.11 13.84 -7.34
N GLY A 55 -1.79 12.76 -7.79
CA GLY A 55 -3.06 12.31 -7.23
C GLY A 55 -2.95 11.51 -5.93
N LYS A 56 -1.76 11.27 -5.38
CA LYS A 56 -1.57 10.44 -4.17
C LYS A 56 -2.44 10.87 -3.00
N GLU A 57 -2.39 12.14 -2.61
CA GLU A 57 -3.14 12.64 -1.45
C GLU A 57 -4.64 12.74 -1.74
N TYR A 58 -5.02 13.04 -2.99
CA TYR A 58 -6.41 13.00 -3.42
C TYR A 58 -6.99 11.58 -3.30
N ALA A 59 -6.30 10.58 -3.85
CA ALA A 59 -6.71 9.17 -3.75
C ALA A 59 -6.83 8.71 -2.29
N ARG A 60 -5.91 9.16 -1.42
CA ARG A 60 -5.98 8.87 0.02
C ARG A 60 -7.26 9.42 0.66
N LEU A 61 -7.61 10.67 0.38
CA LEU A 61 -8.82 11.30 0.90
C LEU A 61 -10.08 10.60 0.40
N GLU A 62 -10.15 10.31 -0.91
CA GLU A 62 -11.27 9.60 -1.52
C GLU A 62 -11.47 8.20 -0.90
N ILE A 63 -10.40 7.42 -0.73
CA ILE A 63 -10.47 6.08 -0.12
C ILE A 63 -10.94 6.16 1.33
N LEU A 64 -10.38 7.08 2.13
CA LEU A 64 -10.78 7.23 3.53
C LEU A 64 -12.24 7.71 3.67
N GLY A 65 -12.65 8.66 2.83
CA GLY A 65 -14.03 9.15 2.80
C GLY A 65 -15.02 8.06 2.36
N PHE A 66 -14.66 7.29 1.34
CA PHE A 66 -15.43 6.13 0.89
C PHE A 66 -15.57 5.09 2.01
N LEU A 67 -14.46 4.65 2.61
CA LEU A 67 -14.46 3.66 3.69
C LEU A 67 -15.23 4.15 4.93
N HIS A 68 -15.09 5.42 5.31
CA HIS A 68 -15.87 5.99 6.42
C HIS A 68 -17.37 5.87 6.16
N ASN A 69 -17.84 6.25 4.97
CA ASN A 69 -19.25 6.12 4.60
C ASN A 69 -19.68 4.65 4.54
N LEU A 70 -18.85 3.78 3.94
CA LEU A 70 -19.10 2.35 3.80
C LEU A 70 -19.33 1.67 5.16
N VAL A 71 -18.52 2.00 6.16
CA VAL A 71 -18.58 1.41 7.51
C VAL A 71 -19.67 2.04 8.36
N LYS A 72 -19.91 3.36 8.23
CA LYS A 72 -20.81 4.09 9.15
C LYS A 72 -22.26 4.17 8.68
N LYS A 73 -22.52 4.11 7.37
CA LYS A 73 -23.85 4.38 6.80
C LYS A 73 -24.56 3.16 6.23
N PHE A 74 -23.85 2.06 6.00
CA PHE A 74 -24.42 0.85 5.41
C PHE A 74 -24.35 -0.33 6.38
N ARG A 75 -25.34 -1.23 6.29
CA ARG A 75 -25.32 -2.55 6.95
C ARG A 75 -25.17 -3.60 5.86
N TRP A 76 -24.24 -4.53 6.06
CA TRP A 76 -23.85 -5.51 5.07
C TRP A 76 -24.45 -6.87 5.42
N GLU A 77 -25.03 -7.53 4.44
CA GLU A 77 -25.46 -8.91 4.53
C GLU A 77 -24.72 -9.72 3.46
N LYS A 78 -24.20 -10.90 3.84
CA LYS A 78 -23.56 -11.79 2.88
C LYS A 78 -24.65 -12.42 2.03
N LEU A 79 -24.65 -12.12 0.74
CA LEU A 79 -25.59 -12.71 -0.23
C LEU A 79 -25.32 -14.19 -0.50
N LEU A 80 -24.11 -14.68 -0.19
CA LEU A 80 -23.73 -16.08 -0.33
C LEU A 80 -23.14 -16.55 1.01
N SER A 81 -23.81 -17.51 1.64
CA SER A 81 -23.35 -18.27 2.80
C SER A 81 -23.36 -19.75 2.49
#